data_AF-A0A6N4DMI1-F1
#
_entry.id   AF-A0A6N4DMI1-F1
#
_cell.length_a   1.000
_cell.length_b   1.000
_cell.length_c   1.000
_cell.angle_alpha   90.00
_cell.angle_beta   90.00
_cell.angle_gamma   90.00
#
_symmetry.space_group_name_H-M   'P 1'
#
loop_
_entity.id
_entity.type
_entity.pdbx_description
1 polymer ?
#
loop_
_entity_poly.entity_id
_entity_poly.type
_entity_poly.pdbx_seq_one_letter_code
_entity_poly.pdbx_strand_id
1 'polypeptide(L)'
;MLAGRTGRGAAGADSPTIKDDVMRAQLLLSALLLCSACPPPATAKQGTLEQCQKVQDKIDYYTRLRRAGGSAKKMERLKQRRDAYRERFSERDCRRWRKQLR
;
A
#
# COMPACT_ATOMS: atom_id res chain seq x y z
N MET A 1 36.85 58.18 31.61
CA MET A 1 37.44 57.21 32.54
C MET A 1 37.33 55.82 31.93
N LEU A 2 38.46 55.10 31.88
CA LEU A 2 38.67 53.63 31.79
C LEU A 2 38.02 52.90 30.59
N ALA A 3 38.73 52.52 29.52
CA ALA A 3 39.82 51.53 29.37
C ALA A 3 39.39 50.05 29.42
N GLY A 4 39.78 49.29 28.38
CA GLY A 4 39.80 47.81 28.34
C GLY A 4 39.47 47.23 26.95
N ARG A 5 40.39 47.00 25.99
CA ARG A 5 41.31 45.84 25.82
C ARG A 5 40.55 44.49 25.91
N THR A 6 40.63 43.49 25.01
CA THR A 6 41.62 42.90 24.09
C THR A 6 40.85 41.97 23.12
N GLY A 7 41.12 41.83 21.81
CA GLY A 7 42.28 41.16 21.21
C GLY A 7 41.89 39.77 20.63
N ARG A 8 42.60 39.33 19.55
CA ARG A 8 42.67 37.96 18.96
C ARG A 8 41.62 37.65 17.87
N GLY A 9 41.92 37.14 16.68
CA GLY A 9 43.11 36.72 15.93
C GLY A 9 42.55 36.27 14.55
N ALA A 10 43.07 36.76 13.43
CA ALA A 10 44.06 36.11 12.57
C ALA A 10 43.67 34.70 12.05
N ALA A 11 43.55 34.64 10.72
CA ALA A 11 43.92 33.54 9.82
C ALA A 11 43.04 32.28 9.77
N GLY A 12 42.59 31.99 8.53
CA GLY A 12 41.91 30.76 8.16
C GLY A 12 41.23 30.91 6.80
N ALA A 13 42.00 31.31 5.78
CA ALA A 13 41.58 31.14 4.39
C ALA A 13 41.71 29.65 4.05
N ASP A 14 40.72 28.87 4.46
CA ASP A 14 40.59 27.48 4.02
C ASP A 14 40.02 27.50 2.59
N SER A 15 40.92 27.31 1.63
CA SER A 15 40.57 26.95 0.25
C SER A 15 39.59 25.78 0.26
N PRO A 16 38.41 25.88 -0.38
CA PRO A 16 37.55 24.72 -0.54
C PRO A 16 38.22 23.75 -1.50
N THR A 17 38.58 22.57 -0.98
CA THR A 17 39.07 21.44 -1.77
C THR A 17 37.94 20.90 -2.63
N ILE A 18 38.04 21.11 -3.95
CA ILE A 18 37.12 20.67 -5.03
C ILE A 18 36.69 19.18 -4.91
N LYS A 19 37.43 18.36 -4.16
CA LYS A 19 37.17 16.93 -3.95
C LYS A 19 35.98 16.66 -3.00
N ASP A 20 35.71 17.56 -2.06
CA ASP A 20 34.65 17.40 -1.06
C ASP A 20 33.25 17.65 -1.64
N ASP A 21 33.15 18.56 -2.62
CA ASP A 21 31.92 18.84 -3.35
C ASP A 21 31.54 17.69 -4.28
N VAL A 22 32.51 17.06 -4.95
CA VAL A 22 32.26 15.89 -5.81
C VAL A 22 31.76 14.70 -4.98
N MET A 23 32.33 14.47 -3.80
CA MET A 23 31.92 13.36 -2.93
C MET A 23 30.54 13.58 -2.31
N ARG A 24 30.21 14.82 -1.91
CA ARG A 24 28.87 15.18 -1.44
C ARG A 24 27.84 15.11 -2.54
N ALA A 25 28.15 15.62 -3.74
CA ALA A 25 27.27 15.53 -4.90
C ALA A 25 27.01 14.07 -5.31
N GLN A 26 28.02 13.21 -5.23
CA GLN A 26 27.90 11.77 -5.53
C GLN A 26 27.09 11.01 -4.45
N LEU A 27 27.19 11.40 -3.18
CA LEU A 27 26.30 10.88 -2.12
C LEU A 27 24.84 11.33 -2.31
N LEU A 28 24.62 12.57 -2.72
CA LEU A 28 23.27 13.10 -2.98
C LEU A 28 22.63 12.45 -4.22
N LEU A 29 23.42 12.20 -5.27
CA LEU A 29 22.95 11.56 -6.50
C LEU A 29 22.57 10.09 -6.29
N SER A 30 23.33 9.37 -5.45
CA SER A 30 23.03 7.98 -5.08
C SER A 30 21.82 7.85 -4.15
N ALA A 31 21.62 8.80 -3.23
CA ALA A 31 20.42 8.88 -2.40
C ALA A 31 19.14 9.15 -3.21
N LEU A 32 19.21 9.96 -4.26
CA LEU A 32 18.07 10.26 -5.13
C LEU A 32 17.65 9.03 -5.98
N LEU A 33 18.62 8.21 -6.40
CA LEU A 33 18.34 7.00 -7.18
C LEU A 33 17.57 5.94 -6.37
N LEU A 34 17.83 5.82 -5.06
CA LEU A 34 17.16 4.84 -4.18
C LEU A 34 15.67 5.16 -3.92
N CYS A 35 15.24 6.40 -4.08
CA CYS A 35 13.84 6.79 -3.84
C CYS A 35 12.88 6.45 -4.99
N SER A 36 13.42 6.07 -6.16
CA SER A 36 12.62 5.77 -7.35
C SER A 36 12.02 4.35 -7.37
N ALA A 37 12.45 3.48 -6.44
CA ALA A 37 11.98 2.10 -6.33
C ALA A 37 10.70 1.95 -5.48
N CYS A 38 9.81 2.95 -5.49
CA CYS A 38 8.49 2.82 -4.87
C CYS A 38 7.56 2.11 -5.87
N PRO A 39 7.21 0.82 -5.67
CA PRO A 39 6.20 0.20 -6.52
C PRO A 39 4.88 0.96 -6.36
N PRO A 40 4.16 1.24 -7.46
CA PRO A 40 2.86 1.89 -7.38
C PRO A 40 1.94 1.06 -6.46
N PRO A 41 1.09 1.72 -5.65
CA PRO A 41 0.14 1.00 -4.81
C PRO A 41 -0.69 0.09 -5.71
N ALA A 42 -0.72 -1.21 -5.38
CA ALA A 42 -1.46 -2.21 -6.14
C ALA A 42 -2.93 -1.79 -6.20
N THR A 43 -3.35 -1.30 -7.37
CA THR A 43 -4.75 -0.99 -7.62
C THR A 43 -5.49 -2.33 -7.69
N ALA A 44 -6.35 -2.58 -6.69
CA ALA A 44 -7.22 -3.75 -6.70
C ALA A 44 -7.94 -3.80 -8.06
N LYS A 45 -7.79 -4.91 -8.80
CA LYS A 45 -8.39 -5.05 -10.13
C LYS A 45 -9.90 -5.00 -9.98
N GLN A 46 -10.48 -3.87 -10.38
CA GLN A 46 -11.92 -3.64 -10.36
C GLN A 46 -12.59 -4.70 -11.25
N GLY A 47 -13.45 -5.51 -10.65
CA GLY A 47 -14.24 -6.51 -11.37
C GLY A 47 -15.31 -5.85 -12.23
N THR A 48 -15.62 -6.45 -13.37
CA THR A 48 -16.78 -6.05 -14.16
C THR A 48 -18.08 -6.42 -13.44
N LEU A 49 -19.19 -5.76 -13.78
CA LEU A 49 -20.51 -6.06 -13.22
C LEU A 49 -20.85 -7.57 -13.32
N GLU A 50 -20.64 -8.16 -14.51
CA GLU A 50 -20.92 -9.58 -14.76
C GLU A 50 -20.06 -10.50 -13.86
N GLN A 51 -18.77 -10.18 -13.68
CA GLN A 51 -17.90 -10.95 -12.79
C GLN A 51 -18.39 -10.89 -11.34
N CYS A 52 -18.77 -9.69 -10.89
CA CYS A 52 -19.30 -9.49 -9.56
C CYS A 52 -20.65 -10.18 -9.35
N GLN A 53 -21.50 -10.23 -10.38
CA GLN A 53 -22.77 -10.94 -10.34
C GLN A 53 -22.55 -12.44 -10.20
N LYS A 54 -21.66 -13.04 -10.98
CA LYS A 54 -21.29 -14.46 -10.83
C LYS A 54 -20.78 -14.80 -9.43
N VAL A 55 -19.99 -13.91 -8.81
CA VAL A 55 -19.50 -14.12 -7.44
C VAL A 55 -20.65 -14.00 -6.44
N GLN A 56 -21.51 -12.99 -6.58
CA GLN A 56 -22.69 -12.79 -5.76
C GLN A 56 -23.63 -14.00 -5.80
N ASP A 57 -23.91 -14.53 -7.00
CA ASP A 57 -24.76 -15.71 -7.19
C ASP A 57 -24.23 -16.93 -6.44
N LYS A 58 -22.90 -17.10 -6.38
CA LYS A 58 -22.28 -18.18 -5.59
C LYS A 58 -22.45 -17.93 -4.10
N ILE A 59 -22.25 -16.70 -3.62
CA ILE A 59 -22.50 -16.35 -2.21
C ILE A 59 -23.95 -16.68 -1.83
N ASP A 60 -24.91 -16.32 -2.68
CA ASP A 60 -26.34 -16.57 -2.44
C ASP A 60 -26.67 -18.04 -2.51
N TYR A 61 -26.11 -18.78 -3.46
CA TYR A 61 -26.23 -20.23 -3.53
C TYR A 61 -25.77 -20.92 -2.23
N TYR A 62 -24.57 -20.61 -1.75
CA TYR A 62 -24.08 -21.21 -0.50
C TYR A 62 -24.83 -20.73 0.73
N THR A 63 -25.36 -19.50 0.70
CA THR A 63 -26.24 -18.97 1.76
C THR A 63 -27.56 -19.73 1.81
N ARG A 64 -28.18 -20.01 0.65
CA ARG A 64 -29.40 -20.83 0.56
C ARG A 64 -29.16 -22.25 1.08
N LEU A 65 -28.07 -22.90 0.63
CA LEU A 65 -27.72 -24.24 1.12
C LEU A 65 -27.50 -24.28 2.64
N ARG A 66 -26.89 -23.24 3.20
CA ARG A 66 -26.63 -23.15 4.64
C ARG A 66 -27.91 -22.91 5.43
N ARG A 67 -28.85 -22.12 4.89
CA ARG A 67 -30.20 -21.94 5.46
C ARG A 67 -31.03 -23.21 5.44
N ALA A 68 -30.86 -24.05 4.42
CA ALA A 68 -31.49 -25.38 4.36
C ALA A 68 -30.94 -26.37 5.42
N GLY A 69 -29.80 -26.05 6.03
CA GLY A 69 -29.22 -26.83 7.12
C GLY A 69 -28.49 -28.10 6.66
N GLY A 70 -28.25 -28.98 7.64
CA GLY A 70 -27.54 -30.24 7.47
C GLY A 70 -26.59 -30.53 8.64
N SER A 71 -25.73 -31.54 8.48
CA SER A 71 -24.76 -31.90 9.52
C SER A 71 -23.77 -30.75 9.80
N ALA A 72 -23.22 -30.71 11.02
CA ALA A 72 -22.23 -29.71 11.42
C ALA A 72 -21.04 -29.63 10.44
N LYS A 73 -20.54 -30.80 9.98
CA LYS A 73 -19.48 -30.89 8.97
C LYS A 73 -19.87 -30.26 7.63
N LYS A 74 -21.12 -30.46 7.19
CA LYS A 74 -21.65 -29.82 5.97
C LYS A 74 -21.76 -28.31 6.16
N MET A 75 -22.27 -27.87 7.31
CA MET A 75 -22.42 -26.45 7.64
C MET A 75 -21.07 -25.73 7.63
N GLU A 76 -20.03 -26.33 8.21
CA GLU A 76 -18.68 -25.76 8.21
C GLU A 76 -18.09 -25.66 6.79
N ARG A 77 -18.24 -26.71 5.97
CA ARG A 77 -17.82 -26.66 4.55
C ARG A 77 -18.54 -25.56 3.77
N LEU A 78 -19.84 -25.38 4.01
CA LEU A 78 -20.63 -24.31 3.38
C LEU A 78 -20.17 -22.92 3.83
N LYS A 79 -19.77 -22.77 5.09
CA LYS A 79 -19.16 -21.54 5.62
C LYS A 79 -17.91 -21.18 4.83
N GLN A 80 -16.96 -22.10 4.78
CA GLN A 80 -15.65 -21.90 4.15
C GLN A 80 -15.81 -21.56 2.67
N ARG A 81 -16.68 -22.28 1.96
CA ARG A 81 -16.98 -21.97 0.54
C ARG A 81 -17.54 -20.56 0.39
N ARG A 82 -18.57 -20.21 1.15
CA ARG A 82 -19.17 -18.86 1.10
C ARG A 82 -18.14 -17.77 1.39
N ASP A 83 -17.30 -17.98 2.40
CA ASP A 83 -16.30 -17.00 2.82
C ASP A 83 -15.21 -16.81 1.75
N ALA A 84 -14.79 -17.87 1.06
CA ALA A 84 -13.90 -17.75 -0.11
C ALA A 84 -14.51 -16.93 -1.26
N TYR A 85 -15.82 -17.02 -1.50
CA TYR A 85 -16.47 -16.15 -2.50
C TYR A 85 -16.62 -14.71 -2.00
N ARG A 86 -16.81 -14.48 -0.69
CA ARG A 86 -16.83 -13.14 -0.10
C ARG A 86 -15.48 -12.44 -0.18
N GLU A 87 -14.40 -13.19 -0.03
CA GLU A 87 -13.03 -12.71 -0.25
C GLU A 87 -12.86 -12.27 -1.70
N ARG A 88 -13.17 -13.13 -2.66
CA ARG A 88 -13.14 -12.79 -4.11
C ARG A 88 -14.01 -11.59 -4.47
N PHE A 89 -15.15 -11.43 -3.81
CA PHE A 89 -16.04 -10.28 -3.98
C PHE A 89 -15.35 -8.98 -3.50
N SER A 90 -14.58 -9.06 -2.42
CA SER A 90 -13.85 -7.93 -1.86
C SER A 90 -12.57 -7.62 -2.65
N GLU A 91 -11.82 -8.64 -3.08
CA GLU A 91 -10.62 -8.50 -3.94
C GLU A 91 -10.91 -7.77 -5.26
N ARG A 92 -12.11 -7.96 -5.80
CA ARG A 92 -12.56 -7.34 -7.06
C ARG A 92 -13.29 -6.00 -6.86
N ASP A 93 -13.34 -5.49 -5.64
CA ASP A 93 -14.10 -4.30 -5.26
C ASP A 93 -15.57 -4.31 -5.76
N CYS A 94 -16.21 -5.48 -5.69
CA CYS A 94 -17.59 -5.64 -6.15
C CYS A 94 -18.61 -4.86 -5.31
N ARG A 95 -18.19 -4.28 -4.16
CA ARG A 95 -19.00 -3.37 -3.33
C ARG A 95 -19.46 -2.14 -4.11
N ARG A 96 -18.67 -1.70 -5.10
CA ARG A 96 -19.03 -0.59 -6.00
C ARG A 96 -20.31 -0.88 -6.79
N TRP A 97 -20.53 -2.13 -7.17
CA TRP A 97 -21.68 -2.58 -7.96
C TRP A 97 -22.90 -2.95 -7.11
N ARG A 98 -22.88 -2.70 -5.79
CA ARG A 98 -23.95 -3.13 -4.85
C ARG A 98 -25.35 -2.65 -5.27
N LYS A 99 -25.48 -1.52 -5.96
CA LYS A 99 -26.79 -1.02 -6.41
C LYS A 99 -27.37 -1.83 -7.57
N GLN A 100 -26.49 -2.40 -8.40
CA GLN A 100 -26.82 -3.18 -9.59
C GLN A 100 -26.91 -4.68 -9.30
N LEU A 101 -26.18 -5.16 -8.29
CA LEU A 101 -26.25 -6.52 -7.78
C LEU A 101 -27.50 -6.66 -6.90
N ARG A 102 -28.61 -7.09 -7.50
CA ARG A 102 -29.87 -7.38 -6.81
C ARG A 102 -30.26 -8.84 -6.98
#